data_AF-A0A1F2XUL4-F1
#
_entry.id   AF-A0A1F2XUL4-F1
#
_cell.length_a   1.000
_cell.length_b   1.000
_cell.length_c   1.000
_cell.angle_alpha   90.00
_cell.angle_beta   90.00
_cell.angle_gamma   90.00
#
_symmetry.space_group_name_H-M   'P 1'
#
loop_
_entity.id
_entity.type
_entity.pdbx_description
1 polymer ?
#
loop_
_entity_poly.entity_id
_entity_poly.type
_entity_poly.pdbx_seq_one_letter_code
_entity_poly.pdbx_strand_id
1 'polypeptide(L)'
;MTDSMNRKTYFGHTIGKGFEADVHSPSGAPKEAFVKVEKAEDGGDEGLGEWRPVTLGLRPDDPSEAMQAYLAGTFVKRKNG
;
A
#
# COMPACT_ATOMS: atom_id res chain seq x y z
N MET A 1 18.43 5.15 -28.09
CA MET A 1 16.96 5.28 -27.83
C MET A 1 16.61 6.71 -27.40
N THR A 2 17.45 7.37 -26.61
CA THR A 2 17.23 8.74 -26.11
C THR A 2 18.41 9.67 -26.40
N ASP A 3 19.27 9.32 -27.37
CA ASP A 3 20.52 10.04 -27.70
C ASP A 3 20.28 11.52 -28.08
N SER A 4 19.07 11.84 -28.54
CA SER A 4 18.65 13.21 -28.87
C SER A 4 17.85 13.94 -27.79
N MET A 5 17.48 13.28 -26.68
CA MET A 5 16.65 13.87 -25.62
C MET A 5 17.48 14.65 -24.62
N ASN A 6 16.96 15.80 -24.18
CA ASN A 6 17.55 16.56 -23.10
C ASN A 6 17.28 15.87 -21.75
N ARG A 7 18.24 15.95 -20.83
CA ARG A 7 18.11 15.42 -19.46
C ARG A 7 18.80 16.34 -18.46
N LYS A 8 18.42 16.20 -17.20
CA LYS A 8 19.10 16.82 -16.06
C LYS A 8 19.87 15.73 -15.31
N THR A 9 21.09 16.03 -14.89
CA THR A 9 21.88 15.12 -14.07
C THR A 9 21.21 14.89 -12.71
N TYR A 10 21.38 13.69 -12.14
CA TYR A 10 20.75 13.30 -10.88
C TYR A 10 20.99 14.32 -9.75
N PHE A 11 22.19 14.91 -9.69
CA PHE A 11 22.52 16.01 -8.78
C PHE A 11 22.87 17.30 -9.53
N GLY A 12 22.59 18.44 -8.91
CA GLY A 12 22.95 19.76 -9.40
C GLY A 12 21.98 20.36 -10.43
N HIS A 13 22.49 21.25 -11.28
CA HIS A 13 21.70 22.02 -12.27
C HIS A 13 22.18 21.82 -13.72
N THR A 14 23.04 20.83 -13.96
CA THR A 14 23.59 20.57 -15.29
C THR A 14 22.53 19.95 -16.20
N ILE A 15 22.34 20.56 -17.36
CA ILE A 15 21.51 20.02 -18.44
C ILE A 15 22.43 19.34 -19.45
N GLY A 16 22.19 18.05 -19.69
CA GLY A 16 22.87 17.23 -20.68
C GLY A 16 21.92 16.76 -21.77
N LYS A 17 22.46 15.98 -22.70
CA LYS A 17 21.70 15.36 -23.80
C LYS A 17 22.11 13.89 -23.92
N GLY A 18 21.15 13.02 -24.14
CA GLY A 18 21.37 11.59 -24.34
C GLY A 18 20.98 10.70 -23.16
N PHE A 19 21.52 9.49 -23.15
CA PHE A 19 21.31 8.50 -22.08
C PHE A 19 21.99 8.90 -20.76
N GLU A 20 21.37 8.53 -19.64
CA GLU A 20 21.94 8.51 -18.29
C GLU A 20 21.18 7.44 -17.50
N ALA A 21 21.93 6.61 -16.77
CA ALA A 21 21.36 5.64 -15.85
C ALA A 21 20.49 6.37 -14.82
N ASP A 22 19.33 5.80 -14.51
CA ASP A 22 18.31 6.37 -13.61
C ASP A 22 17.61 7.65 -14.12
N VAL A 23 17.84 8.04 -15.38
CA VAL A 23 17.06 9.11 -16.06
C VAL A 23 16.35 8.58 -17.29
N HIS A 24 17.09 7.96 -18.21
CA HIS A 24 16.57 7.41 -19.46
C HIS A 24 16.79 5.90 -19.57
N SER A 25 16.67 5.17 -18.45
CA SER A 25 16.76 3.71 -18.42
C SER A 25 15.44 3.06 -18.83
N PRO A 26 15.46 1.97 -19.62
CA PRO A 26 14.28 1.16 -19.84
C PRO A 26 13.83 0.52 -18.52
N SER A 27 12.55 0.63 -18.18
CA SER A 27 11.98 -0.08 -17.03
C SER A 27 11.74 -1.54 -17.41
N GLY A 28 12.38 -2.46 -16.69
CA GLY A 28 12.11 -3.90 -16.81
C GLY A 28 10.91 -4.37 -15.97
N ALA A 29 10.29 -3.48 -15.20
CA ALA A 29 9.13 -3.85 -14.40
C ALA A 29 7.92 -4.07 -15.34
N PRO A 30 7.27 -5.25 -15.30
CA PRO A 30 6.06 -5.48 -16.09
C PRO A 30 4.98 -4.51 -15.61
N LYS A 31 4.64 -3.54 -16.46
CA LYS A 31 3.54 -2.60 -16.21
C LYS A 31 2.17 -3.22 -16.49
N GLU A 32 2.16 -4.28 -17.28
CA GLU A 32 0.99 -5.06 -17.65
C GLU A 32 1.39 -6.55 -17.68
N ALA A 33 0.58 -7.39 -17.05
CA ALA A 33 0.74 -8.84 -17.04
C ALA A 33 -0.65 -9.50 -17.03
N PHE A 34 -0.78 -10.63 -17.71
CA PHE A 34 -1.98 -11.47 -17.59
C PHE A 34 -1.83 -12.37 -16.37
N VAL A 35 -2.84 -12.37 -15.50
CA VAL A 35 -2.91 -13.25 -14.33
C VAL A 35 -4.25 -13.99 -14.33
N LYS A 36 -4.26 -15.20 -13.80
CA LYS A 36 -5.49 -15.93 -13.47
C LYS A 36 -5.72 -15.81 -11.97
N VAL A 37 -6.88 -15.29 -11.58
CA VAL A 37 -7.32 -15.25 -10.19
C VAL A 37 -8.39 -16.31 -10.01
N GLU A 38 -8.20 -17.20 -9.04
CA GLU A 38 -9.19 -18.20 -8.65
C GLU A 38 -9.31 -18.25 -7.12
N LYS A 39 -10.48 -18.67 -6.63
CA LYS A 39 -10.72 -18.82 -5.20
C LYS A 39 -9.85 -19.95 -4.67
N ALA A 40 -9.03 -19.66 -3.66
CA ALA A 40 -8.21 -20.67 -2.99
C ALA A 40 -9.07 -21.53 -2.05
N GLU A 41 -9.70 -20.91 -1.04
CA GLU A 41 -10.48 -21.59 -0.01
C GLU A 41 -11.55 -20.66 0.59
N ASP A 42 -12.43 -21.19 1.45
CA ASP A 42 -13.36 -20.37 2.23
C ASP A 42 -12.63 -19.62 3.35
N GLY A 43 -13.19 -18.50 3.78
CA GLY A 43 -12.72 -17.82 4.99
C GLY A 43 -13.07 -18.62 6.25
N GLY A 44 -12.55 -18.17 7.39
CA GLY A 44 -12.76 -18.84 8.68
C GLY A 44 -11.60 -19.75 9.05
N ASP A 45 -11.47 -20.06 10.34
CA ASP A 45 -10.45 -21.01 10.79
C ASP A 45 -10.80 -22.38 10.20
N GLU A 46 -9.81 -23.03 9.58
CA GLU A 46 -9.99 -24.28 8.82
C GLU A 46 -11.04 -24.22 7.69
N GLY A 47 -11.32 -23.02 7.16
CA GLY A 47 -12.31 -22.83 6.09
C GLY A 47 -13.76 -22.93 6.56
N LEU A 48 -14.01 -22.82 7.87
CA LEU A 48 -15.34 -22.90 8.47
C LEU A 48 -15.82 -21.55 9.00
N GLY A 49 -16.98 -21.12 8.52
CA GLY A 49 -17.68 -19.94 9.03
C GLY A 49 -17.08 -18.61 8.58
N GLU A 50 -17.32 -17.56 9.36
CA GLU A 50 -16.80 -16.23 9.05
C GLU A 50 -15.32 -16.12 9.40
N TRP A 51 -14.58 -15.38 8.56
CA TRP A 51 -13.18 -15.08 8.85
C TRP A 51 -13.04 -14.30 10.15
N ARG A 52 -12.11 -14.72 11.03
CA ARG A 52 -11.96 -14.18 12.39
C ARG A 52 -12.01 -12.64 12.51
N PRO A 53 -11.39 -11.82 11.65
CA PRO A 53 -11.50 -10.37 11.73
C PRO A 53 -12.92 -9.81 11.53
N VAL A 54 -13.80 -10.55 10.85
CA VAL A 54 -15.22 -10.22 10.71
C VAL A 54 -15.91 -10.25 12.07
N THR A 55 -15.63 -11.27 12.89
CA THR A 55 -16.32 -11.50 14.17
C THR A 55 -15.72 -10.70 15.33
N LEU A 56 -14.50 -10.17 15.18
CA LEU A 56 -13.82 -9.40 16.23
C LEU A 56 -14.30 -7.95 16.36
N GLY A 57 -15.19 -7.50 15.48
CA GLY A 57 -15.66 -6.12 15.46
C GLY A 57 -14.55 -5.10 15.22
N LEU A 58 -13.66 -5.39 14.28
CA LEU A 58 -12.54 -4.50 13.88
C LEU A 58 -12.90 -3.57 12.72
N ARG A 59 -14.13 -3.65 12.23
CA ARG A 59 -14.62 -2.89 11.08
C ARG A 59 -15.47 -1.70 11.54
N PRO A 60 -15.50 -0.59 10.79
CA PRO A 60 -16.35 0.54 11.11
C PRO A 60 -17.85 0.20 11.17
N ASP A 61 -18.32 -0.72 10.31
CA ASP A 61 -19.74 -1.08 10.19
C ASP A 61 -20.26 -1.93 11.37
N ASP A 62 -19.37 -2.63 12.08
CA ASP A 62 -19.69 -3.45 13.25
C ASP A 62 -18.53 -3.38 14.26
N PRO A 63 -18.41 -2.29 15.02
CA PRO A 63 -17.27 -2.08 15.89
C PRO A 63 -17.50 -2.70 17.28
N SER A 64 -16.51 -3.45 17.75
CA SER A 64 -16.42 -3.93 19.12
C SER A 64 -16.39 -2.76 20.12
N GLU A 65 -16.75 -3.01 21.38
CA GLU A 65 -16.67 -2.00 22.44
C GLU A 65 -15.26 -1.39 22.55
N ALA A 66 -14.23 -2.22 22.40
CA ALA A 66 -12.84 -1.77 22.38
C ALA A 66 -12.55 -0.85 21.19
N MET A 67 -13.06 -1.16 19.99
CA MET A 67 -12.93 -0.28 18.83
C MET A 67 -13.68 1.04 19.02
N GLN A 68 -14.88 1.01 19.60
CA GLN A 68 -15.63 2.22 19.93
C GLN A 68 -14.87 3.10 20.93
N ALA A 69 -14.29 2.51 21.98
CA ALA A 69 -13.44 3.20 22.94
C ALA A 69 -12.17 3.79 22.28
N TYR A 70 -11.58 3.07 21.33
CA TYR A 70 -10.43 3.55 20.55
C TYR A 70 -10.78 4.80 19.74
N LEU A 71 -11.87 4.72 18.98
CA LEU A 71 -12.37 5.82 18.15
C LEU A 71 -12.75 7.04 19.00
N ALA A 72 -13.28 6.82 20.21
CA ALA A 72 -13.60 7.88 21.16
C ALA A 72 -12.38 8.43 21.92
N GLY A 73 -11.19 7.84 21.74
CA GLY A 73 -9.97 8.26 22.41
C GLY A 73 -9.96 8.03 23.93
N THR A 74 -10.77 7.09 24.43
CA THR A 74 -11.00 6.89 25.87
C THR A 74 -9.93 6.04 26.57
N PHE A 75 -9.03 5.42 25.81
CA PHE A 75 -7.90 4.65 26.37
C PHE A 75 -6.83 5.48 27.05
N VAL A 76 -6.83 6.80 26.87
CA VAL A 76 -5.85 7.70 27.47
C VAL A 76 -6.55 8.63 28.46
N LYS A 77 -6.08 8.65 29.71
CA LYS A 77 -6.45 9.69 30.68
C LYS A 77 -5.50 10.87 30.53
N ARG A 78 -6.02 12.04 30.17
CA ARG A 78 -5.25 13.29 30.27
C ARG A 78 -5.01 13.60 31.75
N LYS A 79 -3.77 13.89 32.13
CA LYS A 79 -3.49 14.59 33.39
C LYS A 79 -3.99 16.03 33.21
N ASN A 80 -4.94 16.43 34.04
CA ASN A 80 -5.27 17.86 34.17
C ASN A 80 -4.05 18.57 34.79
N GLY A 81 -3.64 19.66 34.17
CA GLY A 81 -2.66 20.61 34.73
C GLY A 81 -3.31 21.54 35.73
#